data_AF-A0A7Y4K1N2-F1
#
_entry.id   AF-A0A7Y4K1N2-F1
#
_cell.length_a   1.000
_cell.length_b   1.000
_cell.length_c   1.000
_cell.angle_alpha   90.00
_cell.angle_beta   90.00
_cell.angle_gamma   90.00
#
_symmetry.space_group_name_H-M   'P 1'
#
loop_
_entity.id
_entity.type
_entity.pdbx_description
1 polymer ?
#
loop_
_entity_poly.entity_id
_entity_poly.type
_entity_poly.pdbx_seq_one_letter_code
_entity_poly.pdbx_strand_id
1 'polypeptide(L)'
;RWLSALALLSLVLLSGCSAFSRAVREGDGAVKERHWAEAEAAYLRALAADPEASEITVKLRAVRKEWGAEVYQEAGAAHASGDLPSATKLLVRVLELDPDHEGARALLAQTLEARVGVALGLLKEEKLQDARAELDAVLAVSPDHVNARKGVDAVQVAWAKRFFASADTLEKAGKLGNALVAYVRADQERVGATAARERAEAVRQRLRDEVAFLVVATPVEDNAQAPDVAQRLSAGRLAAALPTKLPLKVVTEAPPGRVGVKLDLSLERVLPLKAVEDSQRSQRYLAGNRSVPNPRRGDYEKKLLETERTLEGVERKQAAVLREYLRAQVELGTLRDAAERCREREKRECRAAIQECGEEARDAKSPGKVPSECDPERCSGQCTQDEGLMVQKAKAARVLEVAVQAALDKAELQRAEVQRNRDTVFREPITVEEPMYSDFVYDVQLHRLTVTATVTAVMRDLLTPQQVAAPNTQDYAVLHEDLAHKGYDRYGVLADPVQLRNELELRVDAGDKAVADVAKHVKERFDLYRGKRVEDARRGMVRPGAEDVVETAVRALLLTADAPPQDILQPVARARGLTKPEALLGIGQ
;
A
#
# COMPACT_ATOMS: atom_id res chain seq x y z
N ARG A 1 -6.11 -41.42 -54.57
CA ARG A 1 -6.19 -40.18 -53.77
C ARG A 1 -5.14 -39.12 -54.14
N TRP A 2 -4.15 -39.42 -54.99
CA TRP A 2 -3.15 -38.44 -55.45
C TRP A 2 -3.46 -37.82 -56.83
N LEU A 3 -4.42 -38.36 -57.58
CA LEU A 3 -4.81 -37.84 -58.90
C LEU A 3 -5.79 -36.65 -58.83
N SER A 4 -6.57 -36.52 -57.75
CA SER A 4 -7.52 -35.42 -57.56
C SER A 4 -6.86 -34.11 -57.13
N ALA A 5 -5.72 -34.17 -56.44
CA ALA A 5 -4.95 -32.98 -56.05
C ALA A 5 -4.18 -32.38 -57.24
N LEU A 6 -3.75 -33.21 -58.20
CA LEU A 6 -3.03 -32.77 -59.40
C LEU A 6 -3.96 -32.12 -60.44
N ALA A 7 -5.23 -32.54 -60.51
CA ALA A 7 -6.24 -31.92 -61.36
C ALA A 7 -6.75 -30.58 -60.81
N LEU A 8 -6.75 -30.37 -59.49
CA LEU A 8 -7.09 -29.07 -58.90
C LEU A 8 -5.93 -28.06 -59.00
N LEU A 9 -4.67 -28.52 -58.93
CA LEU A 9 -3.51 -27.65 -59.14
C LEU A 9 -3.36 -27.19 -60.60
N SER A 10 -3.71 -28.04 -61.57
CA SER A 10 -3.66 -27.68 -63.00
C SER A 10 -4.80 -26.74 -63.44
N LEU A 11 -5.95 -26.77 -62.76
CA LEU A 11 -7.06 -25.84 -63.05
C LEU A 11 -6.84 -24.41 -62.52
N VAL A 12 -6.03 -24.25 -61.47
CA VAL A 12 -5.61 -22.92 -60.97
C VAL A 12 -4.53 -22.32 -61.87
N LEU A 13 -3.66 -23.14 -62.47
CA LEU A 13 -2.62 -22.68 -63.41
C LEU A 13 -3.18 -22.30 -64.80
N LEU A 14 -4.31 -22.89 -65.24
CA LEU A 14 -4.90 -22.62 -66.56
C LEU A 14 -5.87 -21.42 -66.58
N SER A 15 -6.38 -20.98 -65.43
CA SER A 15 -7.25 -19.80 -65.34
C SER A 15 -6.47 -18.48 -65.22
N GLY A 16 -5.23 -18.51 -64.69
CA GLY A 16 -4.35 -17.33 -64.63
C GLY A 16 -3.89 -16.81 -66.01
N CYS A 17 -3.56 -17.71 -66.95
CA CYS A 17 -3.04 -17.32 -68.27
C CYS A 17 -4.08 -16.63 -69.18
N SER A 18 -5.37 -16.93 -69.02
CA SER A 18 -6.43 -16.30 -69.84
C SER A 18 -6.80 -14.91 -69.32
N ALA A 19 -6.79 -14.70 -68.00
CA ALA A 19 -7.00 -13.40 -67.39
C ALA A 19 -5.83 -12.44 -67.66
N PHE A 20 -4.58 -12.93 -67.55
CA PHE A 20 -3.38 -12.18 -67.86
C PHE A 20 -3.36 -11.72 -69.32
N SER A 21 -3.46 -12.65 -70.29
CA SER A 21 -3.38 -12.31 -71.72
C SER A 21 -4.52 -11.39 -72.19
N ARG A 22 -5.71 -11.52 -71.61
CA ARG A 22 -6.82 -10.60 -71.86
C ARG A 22 -6.52 -9.20 -71.33
N ALA A 23 -6.06 -9.08 -70.08
CA ALA A 23 -5.72 -7.80 -69.47
C ALA A 23 -4.59 -7.09 -70.24
N VAL A 24 -3.58 -7.82 -70.73
CA VAL A 24 -2.51 -7.26 -71.58
C VAL A 24 -3.05 -6.75 -72.91
N ARG A 25 -3.96 -7.48 -73.58
CA ARG A 25 -4.59 -7.02 -74.84
C ARG A 25 -5.47 -5.80 -74.63
N GLU A 26 -6.25 -5.76 -73.55
CA GLU A 26 -7.04 -4.59 -73.16
C GLU A 26 -6.14 -3.38 -72.92
N GLY A 27 -5.03 -3.56 -72.20
CA GLY A 27 -4.02 -2.52 -71.98
C GLY A 27 -3.40 -2.02 -73.28
N ASP A 28 -2.88 -2.93 -74.13
CA ASP A 28 -2.28 -2.59 -75.43
C ASP A 28 -3.29 -1.90 -76.38
N GLY A 29 -4.58 -2.25 -76.28
CA GLY A 29 -5.67 -1.58 -77.01
C GLY A 29 -5.92 -0.16 -76.50
N ALA A 30 -6.07 0.01 -75.19
CA ALA A 30 -6.29 1.31 -74.56
C ALA A 30 -5.11 2.28 -74.78
N VAL A 31 -3.87 1.79 -74.84
CA VAL A 31 -2.69 2.61 -75.19
C VAL A 31 -2.80 3.17 -76.61
N LYS A 32 -3.26 2.38 -77.59
CA LYS A 32 -3.43 2.85 -78.98
C LYS A 32 -4.47 3.95 -79.10
N GLU A 33 -5.49 3.91 -78.25
CA GLU A 33 -6.57 4.89 -78.18
C GLU A 33 -6.26 6.06 -77.23
N ARG A 34 -5.09 6.06 -76.58
CA ARG A 34 -4.68 7.03 -75.53
C ARG A 34 -5.60 7.10 -74.32
N HIS A 35 -6.32 6.02 -74.01
CA HIS A 35 -7.11 5.89 -72.79
C HIS A 35 -6.20 5.47 -71.62
N TRP A 36 -5.37 6.41 -71.15
CA TRP A 36 -4.28 6.12 -70.21
C TRP A 36 -4.71 5.47 -68.90
N ALA A 37 -5.81 5.94 -68.30
CA ALA A 37 -6.33 5.39 -67.05
C ALA A 37 -6.83 3.93 -67.23
N GLU A 38 -7.46 3.64 -68.37
CA GLU A 38 -7.92 2.28 -68.70
C GLU A 38 -6.74 1.36 -68.99
N ALA A 39 -5.72 1.86 -69.68
CA ALA A 39 -4.47 1.15 -69.94
C ALA A 39 -3.72 0.80 -68.65
N GLU A 40 -3.54 1.76 -67.74
CA GLU A 40 -2.93 1.53 -66.42
C GLU A 40 -3.72 0.49 -65.62
N ALA A 41 -5.05 0.62 -65.54
CA ALA A 41 -5.89 -0.33 -64.82
C ALA A 41 -5.81 -1.75 -65.41
N ALA A 42 -5.72 -1.87 -66.74
CA ALA A 42 -5.56 -3.15 -67.41
C ALA A 42 -4.19 -3.78 -67.15
N TYR A 43 -3.09 -3.01 -67.20
CA TYR A 43 -1.77 -3.52 -66.86
C TYR A 43 -1.59 -3.83 -65.38
N LEU A 44 -2.20 -3.08 -64.46
CA LEU A 44 -2.23 -3.43 -63.03
C LEU A 44 -2.99 -4.73 -62.77
N ARG A 45 -4.11 -4.98 -63.48
CA ARG A 45 -4.80 -6.28 -63.44
C ARG A 45 -3.94 -7.41 -64.00
N ALA A 46 -3.17 -7.15 -65.05
CA ALA A 46 -2.22 -8.12 -65.59
C ALA A 46 -1.12 -8.46 -64.56
N LEU A 47 -0.52 -7.45 -63.90
CA LEU A 47 0.48 -7.66 -62.84
C LEU A 47 -0.08 -8.33 -61.58
N ALA A 48 -1.38 -8.15 -61.28
CA ALA A 48 -2.04 -8.90 -60.21
C ALA A 48 -2.23 -10.38 -60.56
N ALA A 49 -2.39 -10.71 -61.84
CA ALA A 49 -2.50 -12.09 -62.32
C ALA A 49 -1.12 -12.78 -62.46
N ASP A 50 -0.09 -12.03 -62.83
CA ASP A 50 1.31 -12.49 -62.88
C ASP A 50 2.28 -11.37 -62.42
N PRO A 51 2.72 -11.40 -61.15
CA PRO A 51 3.64 -10.41 -60.59
C PRO A 51 5.06 -10.46 -61.16
N GLU A 52 5.50 -11.58 -61.77
CA GLU A 52 6.87 -11.74 -62.27
C GLU A 52 7.03 -11.30 -63.75
N ALA A 53 5.93 -10.86 -64.38
CA ALA A 53 5.89 -10.40 -65.76
C ALA A 53 6.64 -9.06 -65.96
N SER A 54 7.97 -9.14 -66.04
CA SER A 54 8.86 -7.98 -66.23
C SER A 54 8.48 -7.11 -67.44
N GLU A 55 8.01 -7.71 -68.54
CA GLU A 55 7.54 -6.97 -69.72
C GLU A 55 6.37 -6.03 -69.41
N ILE A 56 5.40 -6.46 -68.59
CA ILE A 56 4.24 -5.64 -68.24
C ILE A 56 4.64 -4.50 -67.30
N THR A 57 5.63 -4.72 -66.42
CA THR A 57 6.19 -3.62 -65.62
C THR A 57 6.84 -2.54 -66.49
N VAL A 58 7.52 -2.93 -67.58
CA VAL A 58 8.09 -2.01 -68.57
C VAL A 58 6.99 -1.28 -69.34
N LYS A 59 5.96 -2.00 -69.81
CA LYS A 59 4.80 -1.40 -70.50
C LYS A 59 4.04 -0.41 -69.60
N LEU A 60 3.78 -0.77 -68.35
CA LEU A 60 3.13 0.11 -67.38
C LEU A 60 3.96 1.38 -67.12
N ARG A 61 5.29 1.23 -66.99
CA ARG A 61 6.20 2.39 -66.86
C ARG A 61 6.17 3.27 -68.11
N ALA A 62 6.13 2.68 -69.31
CA ALA A 62 6.02 3.42 -70.56
C ALA A 62 4.69 4.20 -70.65
N VAL A 63 3.56 3.56 -70.30
CA VAL A 63 2.24 4.22 -70.23
C VAL A 63 2.24 5.39 -69.26
N ARG A 64 2.75 5.18 -68.03
CA ARG A 64 2.81 6.25 -67.04
C ARG A 64 3.68 7.42 -67.50
N LYS A 65 4.77 7.14 -68.23
CA LYS A 65 5.65 8.16 -68.79
C LYS A 65 4.97 8.95 -69.92
N GLU A 66 4.26 8.29 -70.83
CA GLU A 66 3.51 8.95 -71.90
C GLU A 66 2.33 9.77 -71.37
N TRP A 67 1.56 9.20 -70.44
CA TRP A 67 0.49 9.92 -69.75
C TRP A 67 1.02 11.11 -68.96
N GLY A 68 2.11 10.90 -68.20
CA GLY A 68 2.79 11.96 -67.46
C GLY A 68 3.27 13.09 -68.38
N ALA A 69 3.73 12.80 -69.60
CA ALA A 69 4.12 13.81 -70.57
C ALA A 69 2.94 14.65 -71.06
N GLU A 70 1.76 14.05 -71.31
CA GLU A 70 0.55 14.80 -71.67
C GLU A 70 0.07 15.69 -70.51
N VAL A 71 0.02 15.15 -69.29
CA VAL A 71 -0.35 15.94 -68.09
C VAL A 71 0.67 17.05 -67.81
N TYR A 72 1.96 16.83 -68.13
CA TYR A 72 3.00 17.86 -68.02
C TYR A 72 2.78 19.03 -68.99
N GLN A 73 2.27 18.78 -70.20
CA GLN A 73 1.91 19.86 -71.13
C GLN A 73 0.74 20.70 -70.60
N GLU A 74 -0.29 20.05 -70.04
CA GLU A 74 -1.41 20.73 -69.39
C GLU A 74 -0.95 21.55 -68.18
N ALA A 75 -0.05 20.98 -67.37
CA ALA A 75 0.58 21.68 -66.25
C ALA A 75 1.35 22.92 -66.69
N GLY A 76 2.11 22.82 -67.79
CA GLY A 76 2.83 23.94 -68.39
C GLY A 76 1.90 25.05 -68.87
N ALA A 77 0.76 24.68 -69.49
CA ALA A 77 -0.26 25.63 -69.90
C ALA A 77 -0.92 26.35 -68.70
N ALA A 78 -1.25 25.60 -67.64
CA ALA A 78 -1.79 26.16 -66.40
C ALA A 78 -0.79 27.08 -65.68
N HIS A 79 0.50 26.73 -65.69
CA HIS A 79 1.56 27.59 -65.14
C HIS A 79 1.68 28.89 -65.95
N ALA A 80 1.70 28.80 -67.27
CA ALA A 80 1.83 29.97 -68.15
C ALA A 80 0.62 30.92 -68.11
N SER A 81 -0.58 30.40 -67.84
CA SER A 81 -1.80 31.21 -67.67
C SER A 81 -1.92 31.85 -66.28
N GLY A 82 -1.03 31.52 -65.34
CA GLY A 82 -1.05 32.00 -63.98
C GLY A 82 -1.97 31.23 -63.03
N ASP A 83 -2.59 30.13 -63.48
CA ASP A 83 -3.35 29.21 -62.62
C ASP A 83 -2.40 28.26 -61.87
N LEU A 84 -1.64 28.85 -60.96
CA LEU A 84 -0.64 28.15 -60.15
C LEU A 84 -1.23 27.02 -59.28
N PRO A 85 -2.45 27.15 -58.69
CA PRO A 85 -3.08 26.03 -57.97
C PRO A 85 -3.34 24.82 -58.86
N SER A 86 -3.88 25.00 -60.07
CA SER A 86 -4.11 23.88 -61.01
C SER A 86 -2.79 23.31 -61.52
N ALA A 87 -1.82 24.16 -61.85
CA ALA A 87 -0.47 23.73 -62.25
C ALA A 87 0.19 22.86 -61.17
N THR A 88 0.08 23.25 -59.89
CA THR A 88 0.63 22.47 -58.76
C THR A 88 0.01 21.07 -58.71
N LYS A 89 -1.33 20.96 -58.81
CA LYS A 89 -2.03 19.66 -58.80
C LYS A 89 -1.61 18.77 -59.96
N LEU A 90 -1.53 19.32 -61.16
CA LEU A 90 -1.12 18.59 -62.35
C LEU A 90 0.35 18.14 -62.25
N LEU A 91 1.26 18.98 -61.76
CA LEU A 91 2.67 18.63 -61.58
C LEU A 91 2.89 17.54 -60.54
N VAL A 92 2.16 17.58 -59.42
CA VAL A 92 2.16 16.48 -58.45
C VAL A 92 1.69 15.20 -59.12
N ARG A 93 0.62 15.25 -59.94
CA ARG A 93 0.14 14.09 -60.69
C ARG A 93 1.19 13.55 -61.68
N VAL A 94 1.94 14.41 -62.37
CA VAL A 94 3.06 13.98 -63.23
C VAL A 94 4.09 13.19 -62.41
N LEU A 95 4.45 13.68 -61.22
CA LEU A 95 5.44 13.01 -60.36
C LEU A 95 4.93 11.73 -59.69
N GLU A 96 3.61 11.59 -59.51
CA GLU A 96 2.99 10.31 -59.12
C GLU A 96 3.09 9.25 -60.24
N LEU A 97 2.96 9.69 -61.50
CA LEU A 97 3.02 8.82 -62.68
C LEU A 97 4.48 8.48 -63.05
N ASP A 98 5.34 9.49 -63.13
CA ASP A 98 6.77 9.40 -63.43
C ASP A 98 7.59 10.18 -62.38
N PRO A 99 8.02 9.50 -61.30
CA PRO A 99 8.78 10.14 -60.23
C PRO A 99 10.07 10.80 -60.72
N ASP A 100 10.71 10.29 -61.78
CA ASP A 100 12.01 10.72 -62.31
C ASP A 100 11.91 11.83 -63.36
N HIS A 101 10.72 12.40 -63.55
CA HIS A 101 10.50 13.48 -64.50
C HIS A 101 11.13 14.81 -64.01
N GLU A 102 12.43 15.01 -64.30
CA GLU A 102 13.21 16.20 -63.91
C GLU A 102 12.54 17.53 -64.27
N GLY A 103 11.93 17.63 -65.46
CA GLY A 103 11.21 18.84 -65.87
C GLY A 103 10.02 19.21 -64.99
N ALA A 104 9.27 18.20 -64.51
CA ALA A 104 8.13 18.39 -63.63
C ALA A 104 8.59 18.76 -62.21
N ARG A 105 9.69 18.16 -61.72
CA ARG A 105 10.31 18.54 -60.45
C ARG A 105 10.76 20.02 -60.48
N ALA A 106 11.45 20.42 -61.55
CA ALA A 106 11.91 21.79 -61.73
C ALA A 106 10.76 22.79 -61.85
N LEU A 107 9.74 22.49 -62.67
CA LEU A 107 8.57 23.37 -62.85
C LEU A 107 7.70 23.43 -61.59
N LEU A 108 7.60 22.34 -60.82
CA LEU A 108 6.91 22.34 -59.52
C LEU A 108 7.61 23.27 -58.53
N ALA A 109 8.95 23.19 -58.43
CA ALA A 109 9.71 24.10 -57.58
C ALA A 109 9.48 25.58 -57.95
N GLN A 110 9.50 25.90 -59.26
CA GLN A 110 9.20 27.26 -59.74
C GLN A 110 7.75 27.69 -59.44
N THR A 111 6.79 26.78 -59.62
CA THR A 111 5.37 27.04 -59.34
C THR A 111 5.14 27.30 -57.85
N LEU A 112 5.74 26.51 -56.97
CA LEU A 112 5.65 26.70 -55.52
C LEU A 112 6.26 28.04 -55.09
N GLU A 113 7.43 28.41 -55.62
CA GLU A 113 8.05 29.71 -55.33
C GLU A 113 7.18 30.88 -55.82
N ALA A 114 6.56 30.76 -57.01
CA ALA A 114 5.62 31.76 -57.51
C ALA A 114 4.39 31.91 -56.60
N ARG A 115 3.84 30.81 -56.08
CA ARG A 115 2.73 30.84 -55.10
C ARG A 115 3.14 31.48 -53.78
N VAL A 116 4.35 31.22 -53.29
CA VAL A 116 4.91 31.94 -52.13
C VAL A 116 4.98 33.44 -52.43
N GLY A 117 5.40 33.84 -53.64
CA GLY A 117 5.38 35.23 -54.09
C GLY A 117 3.99 35.87 -54.00
N VAL A 118 2.94 35.17 -54.46
CA VAL A 118 1.54 35.60 -54.34
C VAL A 118 1.15 35.78 -52.88
N ALA A 119 1.46 34.81 -52.02
CA ALA A 119 1.14 34.88 -50.60
C ALA A 119 1.85 36.04 -49.88
N LEU A 120 3.10 36.33 -50.24
CA LEU A 120 3.83 37.49 -49.72
C LEU A 120 3.25 38.82 -50.23
N GLY A 121 2.67 38.84 -51.44
CA GLY A 121 1.86 39.96 -51.92
C GLY A 121 0.63 40.18 -51.07
N LEU A 122 -0.15 39.13 -50.80
CA LEU A 122 -1.32 39.17 -49.93
C LEU A 122 -0.98 39.62 -48.50
N LEU A 123 0.18 39.21 -47.98
CA LEU A 123 0.70 39.66 -46.68
C LEU A 123 0.96 41.18 -46.67
N LYS A 124 1.51 41.75 -47.74
CA LYS A 124 1.73 43.21 -47.86
C LYS A 124 0.42 43.99 -47.96
N GLU A 125 -0.63 43.39 -48.52
CA GLU A 125 -1.99 43.94 -48.58
C GLU A 125 -2.79 43.73 -47.28
N GLU A 126 -2.17 43.18 -46.24
CA GLU A 126 -2.80 42.80 -44.95
C GLU A 126 -3.94 41.77 -45.07
N LYS A 127 -4.03 41.04 -46.19
CA LYS A 127 -4.94 39.91 -46.39
C LYS A 127 -4.37 38.65 -45.73
N LEU A 128 -4.21 38.70 -44.42
CA LEU A 128 -3.48 37.70 -43.63
C LEU A 128 -4.07 36.29 -43.74
N GLN A 129 -5.39 36.16 -43.81
CA GLN A 129 -6.07 34.87 -43.97
C GLN A 129 -5.76 34.22 -45.32
N ASP A 130 -5.86 34.98 -46.41
CA ASP A 130 -5.59 34.49 -47.76
C ASP A 130 -4.10 34.17 -47.92
N ALA A 131 -3.22 35.02 -47.39
CA ALA A 131 -1.77 34.78 -47.36
C ALA A 131 -1.44 33.47 -46.62
N ARG A 132 -2.07 33.24 -45.46
CA ARG A 132 -1.89 32.01 -44.69
C ARG A 132 -2.35 30.78 -45.48
N ALA A 133 -3.54 30.84 -46.05
CA ALA A 133 -4.12 29.74 -46.80
C ALA A 133 -3.23 29.34 -47.99
N GLU A 134 -2.64 30.31 -48.69
CA GLU A 134 -1.73 30.00 -49.79
C GLU A 134 -0.40 29.38 -49.32
N LEU A 135 0.20 29.90 -48.25
CA LEU A 135 1.43 29.33 -47.70
C LEU A 135 1.20 27.90 -47.18
N ASP A 136 0.07 27.64 -46.52
CA ASP A 136 -0.30 26.30 -46.07
C ASP A 136 -0.53 25.36 -47.27
N ALA A 137 -1.09 25.85 -48.38
CA ALA A 137 -1.25 25.05 -49.60
C ALA A 137 0.10 24.68 -50.26
N VAL A 138 1.10 25.56 -50.18
CA VAL A 138 2.48 25.24 -50.58
C VAL A 138 3.10 24.20 -49.65
N LEU A 139 2.96 24.38 -48.33
CA LEU A 139 3.51 23.46 -47.33
C LEU A 139 2.85 22.08 -47.34
N ALA A 140 1.61 21.97 -47.79
CA ALA A 140 0.93 20.67 -47.99
C ALA A 140 1.61 19.82 -49.07
N VAL A 141 2.26 20.44 -50.06
CA VAL A 141 3.00 19.76 -51.14
C VAL A 141 4.49 19.65 -50.80
N SER A 142 5.08 20.68 -50.22
CA SER A 142 6.47 20.71 -49.80
C SER A 142 6.59 21.18 -48.35
N PRO A 143 6.51 20.26 -47.37
CA PRO A 143 6.55 20.61 -45.95
C PRO A 143 7.82 21.36 -45.53
N ASP A 144 8.94 21.10 -46.20
CA ASP A 144 10.26 21.68 -45.93
C ASP A 144 10.57 22.95 -46.72
N HIS A 145 9.59 23.52 -47.43
CA HIS A 145 9.79 24.73 -48.21
C HIS A 145 10.15 25.93 -47.32
N VAL A 146 11.42 26.34 -47.37
CA VAL A 146 12.00 27.35 -46.46
C VAL A 146 11.27 28.69 -46.52
N ASN A 147 11.00 29.21 -47.73
CA ASN A 147 10.34 30.51 -47.88
C ASN A 147 8.87 30.48 -47.44
N ALA A 148 8.15 29.38 -47.66
CA ALA A 148 6.78 29.24 -47.20
C ALA A 148 6.69 29.19 -45.66
N ARG A 149 7.62 28.47 -45.00
CA ARG A 149 7.73 28.48 -43.52
C ARG A 149 8.03 29.89 -42.97
N LYS A 150 8.98 30.61 -43.57
CA LYS A 150 9.27 32.01 -43.22
C LYS A 150 8.07 32.93 -43.45
N GLY A 151 7.32 32.71 -44.54
CA GLY A 151 6.08 33.44 -44.82
C GLY A 151 5.03 33.19 -43.74
N VAL A 152 4.87 31.94 -43.30
CA VAL A 152 3.98 31.55 -42.20
C VAL A 152 4.34 32.29 -40.91
N ASP A 153 5.63 32.30 -40.54
CA ASP A 153 6.11 33.05 -39.38
C ASP A 153 5.81 34.55 -39.53
N ALA A 154 6.00 35.12 -40.72
CA ALA A 154 5.71 36.53 -40.98
C ALA A 154 4.22 36.86 -40.86
N VAL A 155 3.32 35.98 -41.31
CA VAL A 155 1.87 36.11 -41.13
C VAL A 155 1.51 36.06 -39.64
N GLN A 156 2.08 35.14 -38.87
CA GLN A 156 1.85 35.06 -37.42
C GLN A 156 2.33 36.33 -36.69
N VAL A 157 3.50 36.86 -37.06
CA VAL A 157 3.99 38.14 -36.55
C VAL A 157 3.03 39.29 -36.90
N ALA A 158 2.47 39.33 -38.11
CA ALA A 158 1.51 40.34 -38.51
C ALA A 158 0.19 40.24 -37.72
N TRP A 159 -0.34 39.03 -37.50
CA TRP A 159 -1.49 38.82 -36.62
C TRP A 159 -1.20 39.24 -35.18
N ALA A 160 -0.05 38.85 -34.62
CA ALA A 160 0.36 39.24 -33.28
C ALA A 160 0.39 40.78 -33.12
N LYS A 161 0.96 41.49 -34.10
CA LYS A 161 0.96 42.97 -34.11
C LYS A 161 -0.44 43.57 -34.21
N ARG A 162 -1.32 43.00 -35.04
CA ARG A 162 -2.72 43.45 -35.17
C ARG A 162 -3.49 43.28 -33.86
N PHE A 163 -3.35 42.12 -33.20
CA PHE A 163 -3.97 41.90 -31.89
C PHE A 163 -3.39 42.80 -30.81
N PHE A 164 -2.06 43.01 -30.82
CA PHE A 164 -1.40 43.94 -29.90
C PHE A 164 -1.91 45.38 -30.05
N ALA A 165 -2.06 45.87 -31.29
CA ALA A 165 -2.60 47.20 -31.55
C ALA A 165 -4.06 47.33 -31.07
N SER A 166 -4.88 46.29 -31.30
CA SER A 166 -6.25 46.24 -30.77
C SER A 166 -6.28 46.20 -29.23
N ALA A 167 -5.35 45.48 -28.59
CA ALA A 167 -5.22 45.45 -27.14
C ALA A 167 -4.85 46.82 -26.57
N ASP A 168 -3.92 47.54 -27.22
CA ASP A 168 -3.51 48.89 -26.82
C ASP A 168 -4.66 49.91 -26.94
N THR A 169 -5.47 49.83 -27.99
CA THR A 169 -6.66 50.71 -28.10
C THR A 169 -7.71 50.39 -27.04
N LEU A 170 -7.94 49.10 -26.72
CA LEU A 170 -8.83 48.67 -25.65
C LEU A 170 -8.33 49.11 -24.28
N GLU A 171 -7.03 49.02 -24.02
CA GLU A 171 -6.43 49.48 -22.76
C GLU A 171 -6.59 50.99 -22.59
N LYS A 172 -6.30 51.77 -23.65
CA LYS A 172 -6.52 53.24 -23.66
C LYS A 172 -7.99 53.62 -23.48
N ALA A 173 -8.91 52.78 -23.94
CA ALA A 173 -10.34 52.94 -23.72
C ALA A 173 -10.83 52.47 -22.33
N GLY A 174 -9.93 51.97 -21.46
CA GLY A 174 -10.27 51.49 -20.12
C GLY A 174 -10.91 50.09 -20.07
N LYS A 175 -11.00 49.39 -21.21
CA LYS A 175 -11.56 48.03 -21.32
C LYS A 175 -10.49 46.99 -21.01
N LEU A 176 -10.04 46.98 -19.75
CA LEU A 176 -8.88 46.20 -19.30
C LEU A 176 -9.08 44.68 -19.47
N GLY A 177 -10.29 44.16 -19.28
CA GLY A 177 -10.57 42.72 -19.46
C GLY A 177 -10.40 42.28 -20.91
N ASN A 178 -10.96 43.04 -21.86
CA ASN A 178 -10.79 42.80 -23.28
C ASN A 178 -9.34 43.02 -23.73
N ALA A 179 -8.67 44.06 -23.21
CA ALA A 179 -7.27 44.32 -23.49
C ALA A 179 -6.38 43.15 -23.05
N LEU A 180 -6.60 42.59 -21.85
CA LEU A 180 -5.89 41.42 -21.36
C LEU A 180 -6.05 40.23 -22.31
N VAL A 181 -7.28 39.94 -22.73
CA VAL A 181 -7.56 38.84 -23.68
C VAL A 181 -6.84 39.06 -25.01
N ALA A 182 -6.85 40.29 -25.54
CA ALA A 182 -6.21 40.62 -26.80
C ALA A 182 -4.67 40.56 -26.71
N TYR A 183 -4.06 41.00 -25.60
CA TYR A 183 -2.62 40.83 -25.36
C TYR A 183 -2.24 39.35 -25.25
N VAL A 184 -3.02 38.55 -24.51
CA VAL A 184 -2.78 37.10 -24.41
C VAL A 184 -2.92 36.43 -25.77
N ARG A 185 -3.90 36.84 -26.61
CA ARG A 185 -4.02 36.35 -27.99
C ARG A 185 -2.79 36.71 -28.83
N ALA A 186 -2.31 37.95 -28.74
CA ALA A 186 -1.12 38.40 -29.46
C ALA A 186 0.14 37.59 -29.10
N ASP A 187 0.32 37.29 -27.81
CA ASP A 187 1.44 36.46 -27.33
C ASP A 187 1.33 35.00 -27.81
N GLN A 188 0.11 34.44 -27.84
CA GLN A 188 -0.14 33.08 -28.33
C GLN A 188 0.07 32.91 -29.83
N GLU A 189 -0.17 33.96 -30.62
CA GLU A 189 0.09 33.93 -32.07
C GLU A 189 1.59 33.83 -32.36
N ARG A 190 2.39 34.68 -31.72
CA ARG A 190 3.84 34.63 -31.83
C ARG A 190 4.53 35.24 -30.61
N VAL A 191 5.04 34.38 -29.75
CA VAL A 191 5.83 34.76 -28.59
C VAL A 191 7.04 35.62 -29.02
N GLY A 192 7.24 36.74 -28.34
CA GLY A 192 8.37 37.65 -28.60
C GLY A 192 8.20 38.57 -29.83
N ALA A 193 7.11 38.46 -30.59
CA ALA A 193 6.87 39.39 -31.72
C ALA A 193 6.54 40.82 -31.26
N THR A 194 6.01 40.96 -30.04
CA THR A 194 5.63 42.23 -29.41
C THR A 194 5.83 42.13 -27.89
N ALA A 195 5.71 43.24 -27.17
CA ALA A 195 5.72 43.26 -25.70
C ALA A 195 4.39 42.78 -25.07
N ALA A 196 3.61 41.95 -25.78
CA ALA A 196 2.28 41.51 -25.37
C ALA A 196 2.27 40.85 -23.99
N ARG A 197 3.27 40.01 -23.69
CA ARG A 197 3.39 39.30 -22.40
C ARG A 197 3.53 40.27 -21.22
N GLU A 198 4.48 41.19 -21.30
CA GLU A 198 4.72 42.20 -20.26
C GLU A 198 3.49 43.09 -20.05
N ARG A 199 2.84 43.50 -21.14
CA ARG A 199 1.62 44.30 -21.09
C ARG A 199 0.44 43.51 -20.50
N ALA A 200 0.27 42.25 -20.87
CA ALA A 200 -0.73 41.36 -20.28
C ALA A 200 -0.53 41.23 -18.76
N GLU A 201 0.70 41.05 -18.29
CA GLU A 201 1.01 40.97 -16.86
C GLU A 201 0.69 42.28 -16.14
N ALA A 202 1.05 43.43 -16.71
CA ALA A 202 0.73 44.74 -16.14
C ALA A 202 -0.78 44.98 -16.05
N VAL A 203 -1.55 44.67 -17.11
CA VAL A 203 -3.02 44.78 -17.11
C VAL A 203 -3.63 43.79 -16.12
N ARG A 204 -3.12 42.56 -16.04
CA ARG A 204 -3.58 41.55 -15.09
C ARG A 204 -3.40 42.01 -13.64
N GLN A 205 -2.26 42.63 -13.31
CA GLN A 205 -2.04 43.19 -11.97
C GLN A 205 -3.02 44.33 -11.66
N ARG A 206 -3.23 45.26 -12.60
CA ARG A 206 -4.23 46.33 -12.43
C ARG A 206 -5.64 45.77 -12.20
N LEU A 207 -6.05 44.77 -12.97
CA LEU A 207 -7.34 44.11 -12.79
C LEU A 207 -7.43 43.36 -11.45
N ARG A 208 -6.37 42.65 -11.05
CA ARG A 208 -6.30 41.99 -9.72
C ARG A 208 -6.42 43.01 -8.59
N ASP A 209 -5.77 44.15 -8.74
CA ASP A 209 -5.90 45.26 -7.80
C ASP A 209 -7.29 45.86 -7.80
N GLU A 210 -7.96 45.96 -8.95
CA GLU A 210 -9.35 46.44 -9.08
C GLU A 210 -10.35 45.52 -8.38
N VAL A 211 -10.22 44.20 -8.57
CA VAL A 211 -11.14 43.21 -7.98
C VAL A 211 -10.75 42.78 -6.57
N ALA A 212 -9.60 43.24 -6.06
CA ALA A 212 -9.09 42.85 -4.76
C ALA A 212 -10.10 43.09 -3.65
N PHE A 213 -10.32 42.06 -2.83
CA PHE A 213 -11.16 42.13 -1.66
C PHE A 213 -10.32 42.62 -0.48
N LEU A 214 -10.67 43.80 0.04
CA LEU A 214 -9.90 44.44 1.09
C LEU A 214 -10.36 43.96 2.48
N VAL A 215 -9.40 43.73 3.36
CA VAL A 215 -9.63 43.45 4.77
C VAL A 215 -9.00 44.59 5.55
N VAL A 216 -9.83 45.52 6.01
CA VAL A 216 -9.39 46.66 6.83
C VAL A 216 -9.26 46.17 8.25
N ALA A 217 -8.04 45.84 8.68
CA ALA A 217 -7.78 45.36 10.03
C ALA A 217 -7.31 46.53 10.90
N THR A 218 -8.11 46.87 11.91
CA THR A 218 -7.74 47.87 12.93
C THR A 218 -6.79 47.27 13.97
N PRO A 219 -6.04 48.09 14.72
CA PRO A 219 -5.26 47.61 15.86
C PRO A 219 -6.16 46.86 16.84
N VAL A 220 -5.68 45.73 17.34
CA VAL A 220 -6.42 44.88 18.28
C VAL A 220 -6.58 45.60 19.61
N GLU A 221 -7.81 45.65 20.13
CA GLU A 221 -8.08 46.16 21.47
C GLU A 221 -7.71 45.08 22.51
N ASP A 222 -6.63 45.29 23.25
CA ASP A 222 -6.14 44.35 24.27
C ASP A 222 -6.72 44.64 25.66
N ASN A 223 -7.96 44.19 25.89
CA ASN A 223 -8.63 44.28 27.19
C ASN A 223 -8.04 43.29 28.21
N ALA A 224 -7.43 42.20 27.72
CA ALA A 224 -6.83 41.14 28.54
C ALA A 224 -5.44 41.49 29.10
N GLN A 225 -4.81 42.58 28.64
CA GLN A 225 -3.43 42.95 28.97
C GLN A 225 -2.41 41.84 28.63
N ALA A 226 -2.62 41.16 27.50
CA ALA A 226 -1.81 40.04 27.03
C ALA A 226 -1.19 40.37 25.65
N PRO A 227 -0.12 41.18 25.60
CA PRO A 227 0.44 41.70 24.35
C PRO A 227 1.03 40.60 23.45
N ASP A 228 1.46 39.48 24.03
CA ASP A 228 1.95 38.30 23.33
C ASP A 228 0.85 37.66 22.46
N VAL A 229 -0.38 37.59 22.97
CA VAL A 229 -1.56 37.09 22.24
C VAL A 229 -2.08 38.15 21.28
N ALA A 230 -2.19 39.40 21.71
CA ALA A 230 -2.66 40.51 20.87
C ALA A 230 -1.77 40.71 19.62
N GLN A 231 -0.45 40.52 19.74
CA GLN A 231 0.47 40.57 18.61
C GLN A 231 0.20 39.47 17.57
N ARG A 232 -0.28 38.29 17.99
CA ARG A 232 -0.68 37.21 17.07
C ARG A 232 -1.95 37.54 16.29
N LEU A 233 -2.80 38.40 16.84
CA LEU A 233 -4.01 38.90 16.19
C LEU A 233 -3.77 40.11 15.26
N SER A 234 -2.51 40.55 15.12
CA SER A 234 -2.17 41.72 14.30
C SER A 234 -2.49 41.54 12.80
N ALA A 235 -2.74 42.66 12.11
CA ALA A 235 -3.02 42.70 10.68
C ALA A 235 -1.95 41.96 9.83
N GLY A 236 -0.67 42.05 10.21
CA GLY A 236 0.41 41.36 9.50
C GLY A 236 0.33 39.83 9.63
N ARG A 237 -0.08 39.32 10.80
CA ARG A 237 -0.30 37.88 11.01
C ARG A 237 -1.54 37.39 10.28
N LEU A 238 -2.62 38.17 10.30
CA LEU A 238 -3.81 37.89 9.51
C LEU A 238 -3.48 37.84 8.00
N ALA A 239 -2.67 38.76 7.49
CA ALA A 239 -2.23 38.75 6.10
C ALA A 239 -1.45 37.48 5.73
N ALA A 240 -0.60 36.99 6.65
CA ALA A 240 0.15 35.76 6.47
C ALA A 240 -0.73 34.49 6.56
N ALA A 241 -1.82 34.53 7.31
CA ALA A 241 -2.77 33.43 7.43
C ALA A 241 -3.72 33.31 6.22
N LEU A 242 -3.89 34.38 5.43
CA LEU A 242 -4.75 34.38 4.25
C LEU A 242 -4.05 33.79 2.99
N PRO A 243 -4.80 33.19 2.05
CA PRO A 243 -4.20 32.61 0.84
C PRO A 243 -3.59 33.66 -0.09
N THR A 244 -2.29 33.55 -0.37
CA THR A 244 -1.53 34.52 -1.19
C THR A 244 -1.85 34.49 -2.69
N LYS A 245 -2.43 33.40 -3.19
CA LYS A 245 -2.83 33.27 -4.60
C LYS A 245 -4.12 34.02 -4.93
N LEU A 246 -4.95 34.29 -3.92
CA LEU A 246 -6.22 34.99 -4.07
C LEU A 246 -5.99 36.51 -3.99
N PRO A 247 -6.80 37.33 -4.67
CA PRO A 247 -6.71 38.78 -4.59
C PRO A 247 -7.32 39.30 -3.28
N LEU A 248 -6.75 38.87 -2.15
CA LEU A 248 -7.08 39.29 -0.78
C LEU A 248 -5.96 40.19 -0.28
N LYS A 249 -6.31 41.38 0.21
CA LYS A 249 -5.32 42.33 0.72
C LYS A 249 -5.76 42.85 2.09
N VAL A 250 -4.89 42.66 3.08
CA VAL A 250 -5.06 43.28 4.39
C VAL A 250 -4.44 44.67 4.35
N VAL A 251 -5.24 45.67 4.71
CA VAL A 251 -4.84 47.08 4.75
C VAL A 251 -5.28 47.70 6.07
N THR A 252 -4.67 48.80 6.48
CA THR A 252 -5.08 49.54 7.69
C THR A 252 -6.18 50.57 7.39
N GLU A 253 -6.22 51.07 6.15
CA GLU A 253 -7.23 52.01 5.67
C GLU A 253 -7.69 51.62 4.27
N ALA A 254 -8.99 51.68 4.01
CA ALA A 254 -9.55 51.38 2.69
C ALA A 254 -9.68 52.66 1.84
N PRO A 255 -9.27 52.63 0.56
CA PRO A 255 -9.67 53.63 -0.41
C PRO A 255 -11.20 53.65 -0.58
N PRO A 256 -11.81 54.82 -0.86
CA PRO A 256 -13.26 54.93 -1.03
C PRO A 256 -13.74 54.08 -2.21
N GLY A 257 -14.93 53.46 -2.06
CA GLY A 257 -15.58 52.67 -3.11
C GLY A 257 -15.04 51.26 -3.33
N ARG A 258 -14.10 50.79 -2.51
CA ARG A 258 -13.58 49.42 -2.57
C ARG A 258 -14.49 48.42 -1.83
N VAL A 259 -14.55 47.19 -2.35
CA VAL A 259 -15.29 46.09 -1.73
C VAL A 259 -14.40 45.38 -0.72
N GLY A 260 -14.97 45.02 0.42
CA GLY A 260 -14.22 44.34 1.47
C GLY A 260 -14.95 44.37 2.80
N VAL A 261 -14.22 43.99 3.84
CA VAL A 261 -14.68 44.01 5.23
C VAL A 261 -13.75 44.85 6.09
N LYS A 262 -14.34 45.60 7.03
CA LYS A 262 -13.64 46.15 8.18
C LYS A 262 -13.73 45.14 9.32
N LEU A 263 -12.58 44.76 9.84
CA LEU A 263 -12.41 43.81 10.92
C LEU A 263 -11.90 44.57 12.15
N ASP A 264 -12.74 44.62 13.18
CA ASP A 264 -12.37 45.08 14.51
C ASP A 264 -12.24 43.85 15.43
N LEU A 265 -11.09 43.72 16.10
CA LEU A 265 -10.78 42.60 17.00
C LEU A 265 -10.56 43.14 18.41
N SER A 266 -11.21 42.54 19.40
CA SER A 266 -10.90 42.74 20.82
C SER A 266 -10.48 41.42 21.47
N LEU A 267 -9.39 41.46 22.22
CA LEU A 267 -8.94 40.38 23.08
C LEU A 267 -9.50 40.62 24.47
N GLU A 268 -10.61 39.95 24.78
CA GLU A 268 -11.37 40.18 26.01
C GLU A 268 -10.68 39.58 27.24
N ARG A 269 -10.16 38.36 27.11
CA ARG A 269 -9.59 37.63 28.24
C ARG A 269 -8.60 36.56 27.81
N VAL A 270 -7.55 36.37 28.60
CA VAL A 270 -6.63 35.22 28.49
C VAL A 270 -6.53 34.55 29.86
N LEU A 271 -7.04 33.33 29.97
CA LEU A 271 -7.08 32.56 31.23
C LEU A 271 -6.17 31.33 31.14
N PRO A 272 -5.04 31.32 31.86
CA PRO A 272 -4.30 30.11 32.14
C PRO A 272 -4.97 29.35 33.30
N LEU A 273 -5.31 28.09 33.07
CA LEU A 273 -5.84 27.17 34.06
C LEU A 273 -4.85 26.02 34.25
N LYS A 274 -4.33 25.88 35.47
CA LYS A 274 -3.52 24.74 35.90
C LYS A 274 -4.41 23.81 36.72
N ALA A 275 -4.58 22.59 36.26
CA ALA A 275 -5.27 21.54 36.99
C ALA A 275 -4.30 20.39 37.28
N VAL A 276 -4.39 19.82 38.48
CA VAL A 276 -3.66 18.63 38.87
C VAL A 276 -4.68 17.61 39.32
N GLU A 277 -4.70 16.46 38.65
CA GLU A 277 -5.54 15.33 39.01
C GLU A 277 -4.67 14.21 39.55
N ASP A 278 -4.93 13.80 40.80
CA ASP A 278 -4.23 12.68 41.40
C ASP A 278 -4.89 11.37 40.97
N SER A 279 -4.08 10.43 40.52
CA SER A 279 -4.48 9.08 40.15
C SER A 279 -3.52 8.06 40.74
N GLN A 280 -3.93 6.80 40.82
CA GLN A 280 -3.07 5.73 41.34
C GLN A 280 -2.67 4.78 40.23
N ARG A 281 -1.40 4.39 40.22
CA ARG A 281 -0.89 3.30 39.38
C ARG A 281 -0.25 2.23 40.26
N SER A 282 -0.23 1.00 39.77
CA SER A 282 0.45 -0.12 40.42
C SER A 282 1.64 -0.57 39.59
N GLN A 283 2.77 -0.82 40.26
CA GLN A 283 3.93 -1.48 39.69
C GLN A 283 4.16 -2.79 40.44
N ARG A 284 4.19 -3.90 39.70
CA ARG A 284 4.54 -5.20 40.25
C ARG A 284 6.05 -5.27 40.45
N TYR A 285 6.49 -5.57 41.67
CA TYR A 285 7.89 -5.70 42.02
C TYR A 285 8.17 -7.02 42.75
N LEU A 286 9.43 -7.43 42.75
CA LEU A 286 9.90 -8.61 43.48
C LEU A 286 10.01 -8.24 44.97
N ALA A 287 9.06 -8.67 45.78
CA ALA A 287 9.03 -8.37 47.22
C ALA A 287 9.99 -9.27 48.02
N GLY A 288 10.33 -10.43 47.48
CA GLY A 288 11.28 -11.38 48.05
C GLY A 288 11.02 -12.77 47.50
N ASN A 289 11.63 -13.78 48.11
CA ASN A 289 11.34 -15.18 47.81
C ASN A 289 10.46 -15.74 48.93
N ARG A 290 9.42 -16.50 48.59
CA ARG A 290 8.64 -17.26 49.57
C ARG A 290 9.06 -18.72 49.48
N SER A 291 9.36 -19.32 50.63
CA SER A 291 9.54 -20.76 50.74
C SER A 291 8.17 -21.43 50.64
N VAL A 292 7.90 -22.09 49.52
CA VAL A 292 6.70 -22.91 49.33
C VAL A 292 7.06 -24.39 49.43
N PRO A 293 6.14 -25.27 49.85
CA PRO A 293 6.40 -26.71 49.90
C PRO A 293 6.89 -27.23 48.54
N ASN A 294 7.98 -27.98 48.53
CA ASN A 294 8.52 -28.53 47.29
C ASN A 294 7.55 -29.61 46.75
N PRO A 295 6.86 -29.38 45.63
CA PRO A 295 5.89 -30.34 45.11
C PRO A 295 6.55 -31.68 44.77
N ARG A 296 7.81 -31.66 44.32
CA ARG A 296 8.56 -32.88 43.99
C ARG A 296 8.82 -33.75 45.22
N ARG A 297 9.11 -33.14 46.37
CA ARG A 297 9.27 -33.86 47.63
C ARG A 297 7.95 -34.50 48.07
N GLY A 298 6.83 -33.80 47.93
CA GLY A 298 5.51 -34.35 48.23
C GLY A 298 5.19 -35.60 47.39
N ASP A 299 5.60 -35.64 46.13
CA ASP A 299 5.45 -36.83 45.28
C ASP A 299 6.35 -37.99 45.73
N TYR A 300 7.58 -37.71 46.17
CA TYR A 300 8.47 -38.74 46.71
C TYR A 300 8.00 -39.28 48.07
N GLU A 301 7.44 -38.43 48.94
CA GLU A 301 6.86 -38.85 50.22
C GLU A 301 5.67 -39.79 50.01
N LYS A 302 4.80 -39.50 49.03
CA LYS A 302 3.71 -40.43 48.64
C LYS A 302 4.24 -41.76 48.15
N LYS A 303 5.25 -41.76 47.27
CA LYS A 303 5.89 -42.99 46.77
C LYS A 303 6.55 -43.79 47.89
N LEU A 304 7.21 -43.12 48.84
CA LEU A 304 7.79 -43.77 50.01
C LEU A 304 6.70 -44.48 50.83
N LEU A 305 5.63 -43.76 51.17
CA LEU A 305 4.49 -44.33 51.93
C LEU A 305 3.86 -45.53 51.21
N GLU A 306 3.72 -45.48 49.89
CA GLU A 306 3.26 -46.62 49.09
C GLU A 306 4.23 -47.81 49.21
N THR A 307 5.54 -47.57 49.07
CA THR A 307 6.54 -48.64 49.18
C THR A 307 6.68 -49.23 50.60
N GLU A 308 6.46 -48.42 51.63
CA GLU A 308 6.42 -48.89 53.03
C GLU A 308 5.20 -49.80 53.27
N ARG A 309 4.02 -49.41 52.77
CA ARG A 309 2.82 -50.27 52.82
C ARG A 309 3.03 -51.58 52.06
N THR A 310 3.70 -51.55 50.92
CA THR A 310 4.01 -52.80 50.19
C THR A 310 5.00 -53.66 50.97
N LEU A 311 6.01 -53.05 51.63
CA LEU A 311 6.95 -53.77 52.49
C LEU A 311 6.23 -54.48 53.64
N GLU A 312 5.35 -53.80 54.36
CA GLU A 312 4.55 -54.44 55.42
C GLU A 312 3.78 -55.65 54.90
N GLY A 313 3.19 -55.54 53.70
CA GLY A 313 2.50 -56.65 53.06
C GLY A 313 3.41 -57.82 52.69
N VAL A 314 4.64 -57.55 52.23
CA VAL A 314 5.64 -58.56 51.88
C VAL A 314 6.17 -59.26 53.14
N GLU A 315 6.50 -58.52 54.19
CA GLU A 315 7.00 -59.08 55.46
C GLU A 315 5.95 -59.94 56.16
N ARG A 316 4.66 -59.54 56.12
CA ARG A 316 3.57 -60.39 56.63
C ARG A 316 3.50 -61.73 55.90
N LYS A 317 3.67 -61.72 54.56
CA LYS A 317 3.68 -62.94 53.74
C LYS A 317 4.91 -63.80 54.05
N GLN A 318 6.09 -63.18 54.15
CA GLN A 318 7.32 -63.85 54.55
C GLN A 318 7.16 -64.54 55.91
N ALA A 319 6.63 -63.84 56.92
CA ALA A 319 6.38 -64.40 58.24
C ALA A 319 5.34 -65.54 58.22
N ALA A 320 4.34 -65.48 57.34
CA ALA A 320 3.40 -66.60 57.16
C ALA A 320 4.11 -67.85 56.58
N VAL A 321 4.88 -67.69 55.51
CA VAL A 321 5.62 -68.79 54.86
C VAL A 321 6.66 -69.40 55.81
N LEU A 322 7.38 -68.57 56.57
CA LEU A 322 8.33 -69.05 57.58
C LEU A 322 7.65 -69.89 58.66
N ARG A 323 6.48 -69.46 59.15
CA ARG A 323 5.72 -70.23 60.15
C ARG A 323 5.26 -71.59 59.60
N GLU A 324 4.82 -71.64 58.34
CA GLU A 324 4.44 -72.89 57.69
C GLU A 324 5.64 -73.83 57.52
N TYR A 325 6.79 -73.30 57.10
CA TYR A 325 8.03 -74.06 57.00
C TYR A 325 8.47 -74.63 58.35
N LEU A 326 8.46 -73.82 59.42
CA LEU A 326 8.84 -74.29 60.76
C LEU A 326 7.89 -75.39 61.27
N ARG A 327 6.58 -75.28 61.01
CA ARG A 327 5.62 -76.35 61.32
C ARG A 327 5.95 -77.63 60.56
N ALA A 328 6.21 -77.52 59.26
CA ALA A 328 6.58 -78.66 58.43
C ALA A 328 7.90 -79.31 58.88
N GLN A 329 8.88 -78.54 59.35
CA GLN A 329 10.13 -79.04 59.93
C GLN A 329 9.91 -79.78 61.24
N VAL A 330 9.05 -79.27 62.12
CA VAL A 330 8.67 -79.96 63.37
C VAL A 330 7.94 -81.27 63.05
N GLU A 331 6.97 -81.26 62.12
CA GLU A 331 6.30 -82.48 61.64
C GLU A 331 7.30 -83.50 61.06
N LEU A 332 8.31 -83.04 60.32
CA LEU A 332 9.33 -83.91 59.78
C LEU A 332 10.23 -84.50 60.86
N GLY A 333 10.60 -83.71 61.87
CA GLY A 333 11.36 -84.18 63.03
C GLY A 333 10.62 -85.29 63.77
N THR A 334 9.32 -85.11 64.04
CA THR A 334 8.53 -86.14 64.73
C THR A 334 8.37 -87.41 63.88
N LEU A 335 8.21 -87.29 62.56
CA LEU A 335 8.17 -88.43 61.64
C LEU A 335 9.52 -89.15 61.54
N ARG A 336 10.63 -88.40 61.58
CA ARG A 336 11.98 -88.97 61.60
C ARG A 336 12.22 -89.76 62.88
N ASP A 337 11.88 -89.21 64.03
CA ASP A 337 12.01 -89.91 65.32
C ASP A 337 11.10 -91.15 65.37
N ALA A 338 9.91 -91.10 64.76
CA ALA A 338 9.03 -92.25 64.63
C ALA A 338 9.65 -93.35 63.74
N ALA A 339 10.19 -92.99 62.58
CA ALA A 339 10.88 -93.91 61.67
C ALA A 339 12.15 -94.51 62.28
N GLU A 340 12.96 -93.70 62.99
CA GLU A 340 14.16 -94.18 63.69
C GLU A 340 13.81 -95.15 64.83
N ARG A 341 12.77 -94.84 65.63
CA ARG A 341 12.26 -95.79 66.64
C ARG A 341 11.72 -97.07 66.01
N CYS A 342 11.06 -96.98 64.85
CA CYS A 342 10.60 -98.15 64.11
C CYS A 342 11.79 -99.03 63.68
N ARG A 343 12.83 -98.43 63.08
CA ARG A 343 14.08 -99.12 62.71
C ARG A 343 14.81 -99.72 63.91
N GLU A 344 14.85 -99.03 65.04
CA GLU A 344 15.46 -99.58 66.25
C GLU A 344 14.70 -100.80 66.77
N ARG A 345 13.36 -100.78 66.72
CA ARG A 345 12.53 -101.95 67.04
C ARG A 345 12.83 -103.10 66.08
N GLU A 346 12.79 -102.87 64.78
CA GLU A 346 13.14 -103.90 63.78
C GLU A 346 14.56 -104.46 64.00
N LYS A 347 15.56 -103.60 64.28
CA LYS A 347 16.93 -104.06 64.57
C LYS A 347 17.04 -104.87 65.85
N ARG A 348 16.29 -104.51 66.90
CA ARG A 348 16.28 -105.26 68.16
C ARG A 348 15.60 -106.60 67.97
N GLU A 349 14.43 -106.64 67.34
CA GLU A 349 13.69 -107.87 67.02
C GLU A 349 14.53 -108.78 66.13
N CYS A 350 15.20 -108.23 65.13
CA CYS A 350 16.10 -108.98 64.26
C CYS A 350 17.35 -109.50 64.99
N ARG A 351 17.99 -108.68 65.85
CA ARG A 351 19.14 -109.14 66.65
C ARG A 351 18.74 -110.23 67.64
N ALA A 352 17.56 -110.12 68.27
CA ALA A 352 17.02 -111.15 69.14
C ALA A 352 16.80 -112.45 68.36
N ALA A 353 16.17 -112.38 67.19
CA ALA A 353 16.01 -113.54 66.31
C ALA A 353 17.37 -114.18 65.91
N ILE A 354 18.40 -113.36 65.63
CA ILE A 354 19.75 -113.85 65.30
C ILE A 354 20.46 -114.48 66.51
N GLN A 355 20.30 -113.91 67.71
CA GLN A 355 20.86 -114.50 68.93
C GLN A 355 20.19 -115.82 69.28
N GLU A 356 18.85 -115.88 69.26
CA GLU A 356 18.08 -117.12 69.42
C GLU A 356 18.56 -118.20 68.42
N CYS A 357 18.70 -117.82 67.15
CA CYS A 357 19.28 -118.67 66.13
C CYS A 357 20.72 -119.14 66.46
N GLY A 358 21.58 -118.24 66.96
CA GLY A 358 22.98 -118.53 67.27
C GLY A 358 23.18 -119.40 68.51
N GLU A 359 22.31 -119.27 69.51
CA GLU A 359 22.28 -120.13 70.70
C GLU A 359 21.83 -121.55 70.33
N GLU A 360 20.73 -121.68 69.57
CA GLU A 360 20.26 -122.99 69.10
C GLU A 360 21.25 -123.66 68.16
N ALA A 361 21.93 -122.89 67.31
CA ALA A 361 22.98 -123.41 66.44
C ALA A 361 24.21 -123.91 67.21
N ARG A 362 24.49 -123.40 68.42
CA ARG A 362 25.60 -123.87 69.27
C ARG A 362 25.26 -125.14 70.03
N ASP A 363 24.02 -125.28 70.49
CA ASP A 363 23.56 -126.49 71.18
C ASP A 363 23.28 -127.66 70.21
N ALA A 364 23.33 -127.41 68.90
CA ALA A 364 23.18 -128.42 67.87
C ALA A 364 24.35 -129.42 67.86
N LYS A 365 24.15 -130.57 68.52
CA LYS A 365 25.07 -131.73 68.55
C LYS A 365 25.25 -132.47 67.22
N SER A 366 24.72 -131.92 66.13
CA SER A 366 24.62 -132.59 64.83
C SER A 366 24.97 -131.59 63.72
N PRO A 367 26.07 -131.78 62.99
CA PRO A 367 26.41 -130.90 61.88
C PRO A 367 25.37 -130.99 60.76
N GLY A 368 24.82 -129.85 60.30
CA GLY A 368 24.13 -129.74 59.01
C GLY A 368 22.65 -129.38 58.98
N LYS A 369 21.97 -129.13 60.11
CA LYS A 369 20.60 -128.57 60.11
C LYS A 369 20.57 -127.23 60.81
N VAL A 370 20.12 -126.20 60.09
CA VAL A 370 19.88 -124.86 60.64
C VAL A 370 18.46 -124.85 61.25
N PRO A 371 18.27 -124.36 62.50
CA PRO A 371 16.96 -124.24 63.14
C PRO A 371 16.00 -123.31 62.39
N SER A 372 14.69 -123.52 62.54
CA SER A 372 13.62 -122.69 61.95
C SER A 372 13.62 -121.24 62.45
N GLU A 373 14.22 -121.03 63.61
CA GLU A 373 14.42 -119.79 64.32
C GLU A 373 15.40 -118.87 63.55
N CYS A 374 16.14 -119.41 62.59
CA CYS A 374 17.08 -118.72 61.72
C CYS A 374 16.47 -118.23 60.38
N ASP A 375 15.14 -118.11 60.26
CA ASP A 375 14.49 -117.60 59.03
C ASP A 375 14.74 -116.09 58.84
N PRO A 376 15.39 -115.67 57.72
CA PRO A 376 15.69 -114.26 57.45
C PRO A 376 14.45 -113.36 57.27
N GLU A 377 13.27 -113.89 56.93
CA GLU A 377 12.08 -113.06 56.73
C GLU A 377 11.50 -112.48 58.03
N ARG A 378 11.89 -113.03 59.20
CA ARG A 378 11.60 -112.40 60.51
C ARG A 378 12.26 -111.03 60.67
N CYS A 379 13.28 -110.73 59.87
CA CYS A 379 13.99 -109.46 59.89
C CYS A 379 13.48 -108.45 58.86
N SER A 380 12.38 -108.71 58.14
CA SER A 380 11.96 -107.84 57.03
C SER A 380 10.58 -107.17 57.24
N GLY A 381 10.59 -105.82 57.24
CA GLY A 381 9.68 -105.06 56.37
C GLY A 381 8.48 -104.34 56.97
N GLN A 382 8.42 -104.05 58.27
CA GLN A 382 7.27 -103.37 58.88
C GLN A 382 7.33 -101.83 58.78
N CYS A 383 8.51 -101.23 58.63
CA CYS A 383 8.69 -99.77 58.70
C CYS A 383 8.61 -99.01 57.35
N THR A 384 8.27 -99.66 56.23
CA THR A 384 8.32 -99.05 54.89
C THR A 384 7.30 -97.93 54.64
N GLN A 385 6.12 -97.98 55.29
CA GLN A 385 5.08 -96.94 55.15
C GLN A 385 5.48 -95.62 55.83
N ASP A 386 6.05 -95.70 57.03
CA ASP A 386 6.53 -94.52 57.78
C ASP A 386 7.70 -93.84 57.05
N GLU A 387 8.58 -94.63 56.43
CA GLU A 387 9.65 -94.12 55.58
C GLU A 387 9.12 -93.42 54.32
N GLY A 388 8.11 -94.00 53.66
CA GLY A 388 7.46 -93.38 52.50
C GLY A 388 6.81 -92.03 52.83
N LEU A 389 6.10 -91.94 53.96
CA LEU A 389 5.49 -90.70 54.45
C LEU A 389 6.56 -89.66 54.84
N MET A 390 7.65 -90.08 55.47
CA MET A 390 8.78 -89.20 55.80
C MET A 390 9.41 -88.59 54.54
N VAL A 391 9.65 -89.39 53.49
CA VAL A 391 10.21 -88.90 52.23
C VAL A 391 9.28 -87.91 51.52
N GLN A 392 7.96 -88.17 51.52
CA GLN A 392 6.98 -87.24 50.94
C GLN A 392 6.95 -85.90 51.69
N LYS A 393 6.93 -85.94 53.03
CA LYS A 393 6.95 -84.74 53.88
C LYS A 393 8.29 -84.00 53.79
N ALA A 394 9.40 -84.71 53.61
CA ALA A 394 10.71 -84.12 53.34
C ALA A 394 10.73 -83.34 52.03
N LYS A 395 10.13 -83.88 50.97
CA LYS A 395 9.98 -83.17 49.69
C LYS A 395 9.10 -81.92 49.85
N ALA A 396 8.00 -82.01 50.60
CA ALA A 396 7.14 -80.85 50.87
C ALA A 396 7.85 -79.76 51.70
N ALA A 397 8.60 -80.16 52.73
CA ALA A 397 9.41 -79.23 53.54
C ALA A 397 10.51 -78.54 52.70
N ARG A 398 11.12 -79.26 51.76
CA ARG A 398 12.10 -78.69 50.80
C ARG A 398 11.48 -77.64 49.88
N VAL A 399 10.23 -77.84 49.43
CA VAL A 399 9.51 -76.84 48.62
C VAL A 399 9.24 -75.57 49.44
N LEU A 400 8.83 -75.74 50.71
CA LEU A 400 8.64 -74.62 51.63
C LEU A 400 9.95 -73.90 51.96
N GLU A 401 11.07 -74.62 52.05
CA GLU A 401 12.41 -74.03 52.24
C GLU A 401 12.76 -73.05 51.09
N VAL A 402 12.55 -73.49 49.84
CA VAL A 402 12.75 -72.64 48.66
C VAL A 402 11.79 -71.45 48.67
N ALA A 403 10.54 -71.65 49.10
CA ALA A 403 9.55 -70.58 49.22
C ALA A 403 9.92 -69.56 50.31
N VAL A 404 10.50 -70.00 51.43
CA VAL A 404 11.03 -69.12 52.49
C VAL A 404 12.19 -68.29 51.94
N GLN A 405 13.13 -68.91 51.22
CA GLN A 405 14.25 -68.18 50.62
C GLN A 405 13.75 -67.12 49.62
N ALA A 406 12.84 -67.48 48.73
CA ALA A 406 12.26 -66.52 47.78
C ALA A 406 11.48 -65.39 48.49
N ALA A 407 10.82 -65.68 49.61
CA ALA A 407 10.13 -64.67 50.41
C ALA A 407 11.10 -63.75 51.17
N LEU A 408 12.22 -64.29 51.66
CA LEU A 408 13.32 -63.53 52.26
C LEU A 408 13.94 -62.57 51.25
N ASP A 409 14.35 -63.08 50.08
CA ASP A 409 14.96 -62.27 49.02
C ASP A 409 14.00 -61.16 48.56
N LYS A 410 12.70 -61.47 48.45
CA LYS A 410 11.68 -60.48 48.10
C LYS A 410 11.50 -59.40 49.18
N ALA A 411 11.55 -59.77 50.46
CA ALA A 411 11.50 -58.81 51.55
C ALA A 411 12.74 -57.92 51.57
N GLU A 412 13.93 -58.47 51.35
CA GLU A 412 15.18 -57.71 51.28
C GLU A 412 15.21 -56.72 50.12
N LEU A 413 14.77 -57.14 48.92
CA LEU A 413 14.65 -56.24 47.77
C LEU A 413 13.67 -55.09 48.06
N GLN A 414 12.54 -55.39 48.70
CA GLN A 414 11.57 -54.36 49.07
C GLN A 414 12.11 -53.42 50.15
N ARG A 415 12.87 -53.91 51.13
CA ARG A 415 13.57 -53.07 52.12
C ARG A 415 14.59 -52.15 51.46
N ALA A 416 15.36 -52.65 50.50
CA ALA A 416 16.30 -51.83 49.74
C ALA A 416 15.59 -50.75 48.90
N GLU A 417 14.41 -51.04 48.36
CA GLU A 417 13.58 -50.05 47.65
C GLU A 417 13.04 -48.97 48.60
N VAL A 418 12.51 -49.35 49.76
CA VAL A 418 12.08 -48.38 50.79
C VAL A 418 13.25 -47.49 51.22
N GLN A 419 14.44 -48.06 51.43
CA GLN A 419 15.62 -47.28 51.79
C GLN A 419 16.03 -46.28 50.70
N ARG A 420 16.00 -46.68 49.42
CA ARG A 420 16.27 -45.78 48.29
C ARG A 420 15.26 -44.63 48.20
N ASN A 421 13.98 -44.93 48.40
CA ASN A 421 12.94 -43.90 48.40
C ASN A 421 13.08 -42.95 49.61
N ARG A 422 13.46 -43.49 50.77
CA ARG A 422 13.73 -42.70 51.98
C ARG A 422 14.92 -41.76 51.79
N ASP A 423 16.01 -42.26 51.18
CA ASP A 423 17.18 -41.44 50.85
C ASP A 423 16.82 -40.35 49.82
N THR A 424 15.94 -40.65 48.87
CA THR A 424 15.47 -39.69 47.87
C THR A 424 14.64 -38.58 48.51
N VAL A 425 13.69 -38.92 49.40
CA VAL A 425 12.91 -37.94 50.18
C VAL A 425 13.83 -37.08 51.06
N PHE A 426 14.86 -37.66 51.65
CA PHE A 426 15.79 -36.95 52.53
C PHE A 426 16.66 -35.94 51.76
N ARG A 427 17.08 -36.27 50.53
CA ARG A 427 17.90 -35.39 49.69
C ARG A 427 17.13 -34.20 49.14
N GLU A 428 15.82 -34.34 48.95
CA GLU A 428 14.99 -33.26 48.42
C GLU A 428 14.64 -32.24 49.52
N PRO A 429 14.89 -30.93 49.30
CA PRO A 429 14.60 -29.91 50.28
C PRO A 429 13.09 -29.82 50.55
N ILE A 430 12.73 -29.54 51.80
CA ILE A 430 11.32 -29.43 52.26
C ILE A 430 10.58 -28.33 51.49
N THR A 431 11.28 -27.23 51.19
CA THR A 431 10.72 -26.08 50.51
C THR A 431 11.60 -25.66 49.34
N VAL A 432 10.98 -25.03 48.35
CA VAL A 432 11.67 -24.33 47.25
C VAL A 432 11.33 -22.85 47.34
N GLU A 433 12.28 -22.01 46.93
CA GLU A 433 12.09 -20.57 46.88
C GLU A 433 11.42 -20.18 45.56
N GLU A 434 10.24 -19.58 45.65
CA GLU A 434 9.56 -18.97 44.52
C GLU A 434 9.54 -17.44 44.65
N PRO A 435 9.74 -16.70 43.55
CA PRO A 435 9.68 -15.24 43.58
C PRO A 435 8.28 -14.78 43.97
N MET A 436 8.20 -14.11 45.10
CA MET A 436 6.98 -13.49 45.60
C MET A 436 6.90 -12.06 45.06
N TYR A 437 5.92 -11.84 44.20
CA TYR A 437 5.63 -10.52 43.69
C TYR A 437 4.57 -9.84 44.55
N SER A 438 4.71 -8.54 44.74
CA SER A 438 3.70 -7.68 45.35
C SER A 438 3.47 -6.47 44.45
N ASP A 439 2.28 -5.89 44.53
CA ASP A 439 1.93 -4.69 43.80
C ASP A 439 2.19 -3.48 44.69
N PHE A 440 3.10 -2.62 44.27
CA PHE A 440 3.30 -1.32 44.89
C PHE A 440 2.40 -0.31 44.21
N VAL A 441 1.46 0.26 44.97
CA VAL A 441 0.59 1.35 44.51
C VAL A 441 1.29 2.67 44.82
N TYR A 442 1.41 3.52 43.80
CA TYR A 442 1.99 4.86 43.92
C TYR A 442 1.09 5.90 43.26
N ASP A 443 1.17 7.12 43.78
CA ASP A 443 0.41 8.25 43.30
C ASP A 443 1.09 8.84 42.05
N VAL A 444 0.28 9.11 41.03
CA VAL A 444 0.67 9.75 39.78
C VAL A 444 -0.17 10.99 39.60
N GLN A 445 0.49 12.11 39.36
CA GLN A 445 -0.14 13.40 39.17
C GLN A 445 -0.25 13.68 37.68
N LEU A 446 -1.47 13.86 37.18
CA LEU A 446 -1.71 14.37 35.84
C LEU A 446 -1.76 15.89 35.91
N HIS A 447 -0.73 16.54 35.38
CA HIS A 447 -0.66 17.98 35.29
C HIS A 447 -1.26 18.42 33.95
N ARG A 448 -2.28 19.27 33.99
CA ARG A 448 -2.88 19.91 32.82
C ARG A 448 -2.69 21.41 32.88
N LEU A 449 -2.17 21.98 31.79
CA LEU A 449 -2.11 23.42 31.58
C LEU A 449 -2.98 23.75 30.36
N THR A 450 -4.09 24.45 30.61
CA THR A 450 -4.99 24.95 29.57
C THR A 450 -4.87 26.45 29.51
N VAL A 451 -4.66 27.03 28.32
CA VAL A 451 -4.77 28.46 28.09
C VAL A 451 -5.97 28.72 27.19
N THR A 452 -6.91 29.54 27.66
CA THR A 452 -8.08 29.94 26.88
C THR A 452 -8.01 31.43 26.58
N ALA A 453 -7.96 31.79 25.30
CA ALA A 453 -8.07 33.16 24.83
C ALA A 453 -9.49 33.43 24.31
N THR A 454 -10.19 34.38 24.90
CA THR A 454 -11.51 34.86 24.45
C THR A 454 -11.29 36.04 23.51
N VAL A 455 -11.66 35.89 22.25
CA VAL A 455 -11.52 36.94 21.22
C VAL A 455 -12.90 37.27 20.67
N THR A 456 -13.19 38.56 20.57
CA THR A 456 -14.39 39.08 19.92
C THR A 456 -14.01 39.70 18.57
N ALA A 457 -14.66 39.23 17.52
CA ALA A 457 -14.48 39.74 16.16
C ALA A 457 -15.75 40.40 15.66
N VAL A 458 -15.62 41.62 15.12
CA VAL A 458 -16.71 42.36 14.46
C VAL A 458 -16.30 42.61 13.01
N MET A 459 -17.03 42.00 12.06
CA MET A 459 -16.80 42.17 10.63
C MET A 459 -17.92 42.98 9.99
N ARG A 460 -17.61 44.18 9.50
CA ARG A 460 -18.56 45.08 8.83
C ARG A 460 -18.22 45.20 7.34
N ASP A 461 -19.22 45.20 6.48
CA ASP A 461 -19.00 45.40 5.05
C ASP A 461 -18.62 46.86 4.77
N LEU A 462 -17.58 47.09 3.95
CA LEU A 462 -17.06 48.44 3.67
C LEU A 462 -18.04 49.33 2.91
N LEU A 463 -18.87 48.75 2.03
CA LEU A 463 -19.84 49.48 1.23
C LEU A 463 -21.17 49.73 1.95
N THR A 464 -21.46 48.95 2.98
CA THR A 464 -22.68 49.07 3.81
C THR A 464 -22.32 49.13 5.29
N PRO A 465 -21.54 50.14 5.73
CA PRO A 465 -20.99 50.22 7.08
C PRO A 465 -22.06 50.42 8.18
N GLN A 466 -23.28 50.77 7.77
CA GLN A 466 -24.44 51.01 8.66
C GLN A 466 -25.13 49.72 9.12
N GLN A 467 -24.81 48.55 8.54
CA GLN A 467 -25.29 47.29 9.10
C GLN A 467 -24.55 47.00 10.41
N VAL A 468 -25.32 46.90 11.50
CA VAL A 468 -24.80 46.46 12.80
C VAL A 468 -24.46 44.98 12.69
N ALA A 469 -23.17 44.69 12.45
CA ALA A 469 -22.67 43.33 12.52
C ALA A 469 -22.71 42.85 13.97
N ALA A 470 -23.29 41.68 14.22
CA ALA A 470 -23.27 41.08 15.53
C ALA A 470 -21.82 40.71 15.91
N PRO A 471 -21.37 41.06 17.14
CA PRO A 471 -20.06 40.62 17.62
C PRO A 471 -20.04 39.10 17.75
N ASN A 472 -18.98 38.48 17.22
CA ASN A 472 -18.74 37.04 17.34
C ASN A 472 -17.64 36.84 18.39
N THR A 473 -18.03 36.39 19.58
CA THR A 473 -17.11 36.10 20.68
C THR A 473 -16.88 34.60 20.75
N GLN A 474 -15.62 34.18 20.70
CA GLN A 474 -15.24 32.77 20.77
C GLN A 474 -14.07 32.54 21.71
N ASP A 475 -14.07 31.35 22.31
CA ASP A 475 -13.03 30.89 23.21
C ASP A 475 -12.08 29.92 22.48
N TYR A 476 -10.81 30.27 22.43
CA TYR A 476 -9.76 29.48 21.78
C TYR A 476 -8.87 28.84 22.85
N ALA A 477 -9.14 27.56 23.14
CA ALA A 477 -8.40 26.79 24.14
C ALA A 477 -7.25 25.97 23.54
N VAL A 478 -6.11 25.98 24.23
CA VAL A 478 -4.96 25.10 23.98
C VAL A 478 -4.62 24.37 25.27
N LEU A 479 -4.51 23.05 25.19
CA LEU A 479 -4.21 22.17 26.31
C LEU A 479 -2.86 21.51 26.08
N HIS A 480 -2.07 21.41 27.15
CA HIS A 480 -0.94 20.51 27.24
C HIS A 480 -1.02 19.74 28.56
N GLU A 481 -0.80 18.43 28.49
CA GLU A 481 -0.90 17.52 29.62
C GLU A 481 0.34 16.65 29.74
N ASP A 482 0.74 16.39 30.98
CA ASP A 482 1.88 15.55 31.30
C ASP A 482 1.66 14.78 32.61
N LEU A 483 2.21 13.57 32.68
CA LEU A 483 2.11 12.71 33.85
C LEU A 483 3.43 12.75 34.62
N ALA A 484 3.36 13.03 35.92
CA ALA A 484 4.53 13.03 36.77
C ALA A 484 4.35 12.13 37.99
N HIS A 485 5.44 11.50 38.41
CA HIS A 485 5.45 10.69 39.62
C HIS A 485 6.83 10.68 40.28
N LYS A 486 6.84 10.45 41.59
CA LYS A 486 8.09 10.33 42.36
C LYS A 486 8.79 9.03 41.99
N GLY A 487 10.12 9.06 42.01
CA GLY A 487 10.92 7.86 41.87
C GLY A 487 10.85 7.01 43.13
N TYR A 488 10.68 5.71 42.94
CA TYR A 488 10.74 4.71 43.99
C TYR A 488 11.72 3.60 43.58
N ASP A 489 13.02 3.88 43.73
CA ASP A 489 14.12 3.00 43.32
C ASP A 489 13.98 1.56 43.85
N ARG A 490 13.50 1.42 45.11
CA ARG A 490 13.27 0.13 45.76
C ARG A 490 12.26 -0.76 45.02
N TYR A 491 11.33 -0.16 44.28
CA TYR A 491 10.27 -0.83 43.53
C TYR A 491 10.49 -0.78 42.02
N GLY A 492 11.66 -0.27 41.58
CA GLY A 492 12.02 -0.15 40.16
C GLY A 492 11.26 0.94 39.39
N VAL A 493 10.63 1.88 40.10
CA VAL A 493 9.90 3.01 39.50
C VAL A 493 10.85 4.21 39.42
N LEU A 494 11.22 4.64 38.21
CA LEU A 494 12.08 5.82 38.02
C LEU A 494 11.27 7.10 38.22
N ALA A 495 11.93 8.17 38.69
CA ALA A 495 11.28 9.47 38.81
C ALA A 495 10.94 10.03 37.43
N ASP A 496 9.71 10.51 37.27
CA ASP A 496 9.25 11.20 36.06
C ASP A 496 8.86 12.63 36.44
N PRO A 497 9.75 13.61 36.25
CA PRO A 497 9.48 14.99 36.60
C PRO A 497 8.51 15.63 35.60
N VAL A 498 7.70 16.59 36.08
CA VAL A 498 6.75 17.33 35.23
C VAL A 498 7.49 18.07 34.11
N GLN A 499 7.13 17.77 32.87
CA GLN A 499 7.59 18.40 31.64
C GLN A 499 6.41 19.09 30.93
N LEU A 500 5.87 20.14 31.55
CA LEU A 500 4.88 20.99 30.90
C LEU A 500 5.55 22.07 30.05
N ARG A 501 5.00 22.29 28.85
CA ARG A 501 5.27 23.48 28.03
C ARG A 501 5.00 24.78 28.81
N ASN A 502 5.74 25.83 28.46
CA ASN A 502 5.59 27.13 29.07
C ASN A 502 4.23 27.76 28.73
N GLU A 503 3.65 28.47 29.68
CA GLU A 503 2.39 29.21 29.51
C GLU A 503 2.45 30.19 28.35
N LEU A 504 3.59 30.89 28.16
CA LEU A 504 3.79 31.82 27.05
C LEU A 504 3.67 31.14 25.68
N GLU A 505 4.14 29.89 25.56
CA GLU A 505 4.02 29.15 24.31
C GLU A 505 2.56 28.79 24.02
N LEU A 506 1.81 28.36 25.04
CA LEU A 506 0.40 28.03 24.88
C LEU A 506 -0.48 29.26 24.61
N ARG A 507 -0.11 30.42 25.14
CA ARG A 507 -0.72 31.72 24.80
C ARG A 507 -0.52 32.07 23.33
N VAL A 508 0.71 31.89 22.83
CA VAL A 508 1.02 32.06 21.40
C VAL A 508 0.18 31.11 20.54
N ASP A 509 0.10 29.83 20.90
CA ASP A 509 -0.69 28.84 20.17
C ASP A 509 -2.18 29.19 20.18
N ALA A 510 -2.70 29.73 21.30
CA ALA A 510 -4.09 30.18 21.40
C ALA A 510 -4.37 31.38 20.47
N GLY A 511 -3.43 32.34 20.40
CA GLY A 511 -3.50 33.46 19.46
C GLY A 511 -3.41 33.02 17.99
N ASP A 512 -2.53 32.07 17.67
CA ASP A 512 -2.39 31.53 16.31
C ASP A 512 -3.68 30.76 15.89
N LYS A 513 -4.30 30.00 16.81
CA LYS A 513 -5.63 29.39 16.57
C LYS A 513 -6.72 30.42 16.32
N ALA A 514 -6.76 31.49 17.12
CA ALA A 514 -7.74 32.56 16.97
C ALA A 514 -7.59 33.27 15.61
N VAL A 515 -6.37 33.63 15.20
CA VAL A 515 -6.17 34.30 13.91
C VAL A 515 -6.48 33.39 12.72
N ALA A 516 -6.23 32.09 12.83
CA ALA A 516 -6.58 31.13 11.79
C ALA A 516 -8.10 31.03 11.59
N ASP A 517 -8.87 31.05 12.69
CA ASP A 517 -10.33 31.05 12.64
C ASP A 517 -10.89 32.37 12.09
N VAL A 518 -10.34 33.51 12.50
CA VAL A 518 -10.69 34.81 11.91
C VAL A 518 -10.39 34.84 10.41
N ALA A 519 -9.23 34.33 9.99
CA ALA A 519 -8.86 34.24 8.57
C ALA A 519 -9.84 33.34 7.78
N LYS A 520 -10.34 32.25 8.40
CA LYS A 520 -11.38 31.40 7.81
C LYS A 520 -12.67 32.18 7.58
N HIS A 521 -13.17 32.92 8.58
CA HIS A 521 -14.38 33.72 8.42
C HIS A 521 -14.23 34.83 7.37
N VAL A 522 -13.06 35.48 7.31
CA VAL A 522 -12.73 36.46 6.26
C VAL A 522 -12.78 35.80 4.88
N LYS A 523 -12.23 34.59 4.75
CA LYS A 523 -12.30 33.82 3.51
C LYS A 523 -13.73 33.45 3.13
N GLU A 524 -14.58 33.06 4.08
CA GLU A 524 -16.00 32.79 3.81
C GLU A 524 -16.73 34.02 3.25
N ARG A 525 -16.43 35.22 3.79
CA ARG A 525 -16.95 36.48 3.25
C ARG A 525 -16.45 36.76 1.83
N PHE A 526 -15.17 36.51 1.57
CA PHE A 526 -14.61 36.59 0.23
C PHE A 526 -15.25 35.59 -0.74
N ASP A 527 -15.52 34.36 -0.30
CA ASP A 527 -16.14 33.31 -1.11
C ASP A 527 -17.56 33.70 -1.53
N LEU A 528 -18.33 34.35 -0.65
CA LEU A 528 -19.63 34.92 -1.00
C LEU A 528 -19.53 36.04 -2.05
N TYR A 529 -18.54 36.93 -1.91
CA TYR A 529 -18.28 37.98 -2.90
C TYR A 529 -17.89 37.40 -4.25
N ARG A 530 -16.95 36.44 -4.24
CA ARG A 530 -16.48 35.69 -5.41
C ARG A 530 -17.64 34.97 -6.10
N GLY A 531 -18.49 34.28 -5.34
CA GLY A 531 -19.66 33.56 -5.86
C GLY A 531 -20.61 34.48 -6.62
N LYS A 532 -20.97 35.64 -6.05
CA LYS A 532 -21.83 36.63 -6.73
C LYS A 532 -21.25 37.10 -8.06
N ARG A 533 -19.95 37.40 -8.10
CA ARG A 533 -19.26 37.83 -9.34
C ARG A 533 -19.24 36.75 -10.41
N VAL A 534 -19.06 35.50 -10.00
CA VAL A 534 -19.12 34.34 -10.92
C VAL A 534 -20.54 34.16 -11.47
N GLU A 535 -21.57 34.30 -10.65
CA GLU A 535 -22.97 34.26 -11.12
C GLU A 535 -23.30 35.40 -12.09
N ASP A 536 -22.85 36.62 -11.79
CA ASP A 536 -23.02 37.76 -12.70
C ASP A 536 -22.34 37.51 -14.05
N ALA A 537 -21.13 36.95 -14.05
CA ALA A 537 -20.44 36.54 -15.28
C ALA A 537 -21.20 35.44 -16.03
N ARG A 538 -21.76 34.43 -15.34
CA ARG A 538 -22.57 33.37 -15.95
C ARG A 538 -23.81 33.90 -16.66
N ARG A 539 -24.49 34.89 -16.09
CA ARG A 539 -25.67 35.51 -16.71
C ARG A 539 -25.35 36.13 -18.07
N GLY A 540 -24.13 36.67 -18.24
CA GLY A 540 -23.66 37.23 -19.50
C GLY A 540 -23.25 36.20 -20.56
N MET A 541 -23.06 34.93 -20.21
CA MET A 541 -22.50 33.90 -21.11
C MET A 541 -23.39 33.51 -22.30
N VAL A 542 -24.58 34.11 -22.45
CA VAL A 542 -25.40 34.01 -23.67
C VAL A 542 -24.64 34.56 -24.88
N ARG A 543 -23.80 35.59 -24.69
CA ARG A 543 -22.96 36.20 -25.73
C ARG A 543 -21.51 36.32 -25.23
N PRO A 544 -20.73 35.22 -25.22
CA PRO A 544 -19.41 35.18 -24.60
C PRO A 544 -18.36 36.08 -25.29
N GLY A 545 -18.63 36.52 -26.53
CA GLY A 545 -17.77 37.45 -27.27
C GLY A 545 -18.12 38.93 -27.10
N ALA A 546 -19.20 39.28 -26.41
CA ALA A 546 -19.56 40.68 -26.19
C ALA A 546 -18.57 41.37 -25.23
N GLU A 547 -18.22 42.63 -25.48
CA GLU A 547 -17.16 43.30 -24.74
C GLU A 547 -17.47 43.45 -23.24
N ASP A 548 -18.70 43.81 -22.91
CA ASP A 548 -19.23 43.91 -21.53
C ASP A 548 -19.20 42.57 -20.79
N VAL A 549 -19.54 41.50 -21.49
CA VAL A 549 -19.49 40.12 -20.96
C VAL A 549 -18.06 39.71 -20.67
N VAL A 550 -17.12 40.00 -21.58
CA VAL A 550 -15.69 39.70 -21.37
C VAL A 550 -15.12 40.50 -20.21
N GLU A 551 -15.47 41.78 -20.06
CA GLU A 551 -15.05 42.60 -18.92
C GLU A 551 -15.47 41.97 -17.57
N THR A 552 -16.72 41.50 -17.50
CA THR A 552 -17.27 40.89 -16.29
C THR A 552 -16.65 39.51 -16.03
N ALA A 553 -16.53 38.70 -17.08
CA ALA A 553 -15.99 37.35 -17.01
C ALA A 553 -14.52 37.34 -16.60
N VAL A 554 -13.68 38.20 -17.18
CA VAL A 554 -12.25 38.28 -16.83
C VAL A 554 -12.07 38.67 -15.36
N ARG A 555 -12.84 39.62 -14.85
CA ARG A 555 -12.82 40.00 -13.43
C ARG A 555 -13.21 38.83 -12.52
N ALA A 556 -14.26 38.08 -12.87
CA ALA A 556 -14.68 36.89 -12.12
C ALA A 556 -13.63 35.75 -12.18
N LEU A 557 -13.00 35.56 -13.33
CA LEU A 557 -11.94 34.57 -13.53
C LEU A 557 -10.69 34.89 -12.68
N LEU A 558 -10.32 36.17 -12.56
CA LEU A 558 -9.21 36.59 -11.70
C LEU A 558 -9.48 36.38 -10.20
N LEU A 559 -10.74 36.44 -9.77
CA LEU A 559 -11.15 36.10 -8.41
C LEU A 559 -11.10 34.59 -8.11
N THR A 560 -11.13 33.76 -9.16
CA THR A 560 -11.16 32.29 -9.09
C THR A 560 -9.87 31.66 -9.64
N ALA A 561 -8.75 32.39 -9.56
CA ALA A 561 -7.47 31.91 -10.09
C ALA A 561 -6.98 30.61 -9.42
N ASP A 562 -7.47 30.27 -8.23
CA ASP A 562 -7.23 28.99 -7.56
C ASP A 562 -7.96 27.80 -8.22
N ALA A 563 -9.18 28.02 -8.70
CA ALA A 563 -10.03 27.02 -9.34
C ALA A 563 -10.98 27.68 -10.35
N PRO A 564 -10.52 27.98 -11.57
CA PRO A 564 -11.30 28.79 -12.50
C PRO A 564 -12.51 28.02 -13.07
N PRO A 565 -13.71 28.63 -13.09
CA PRO A 565 -14.91 28.03 -13.65
C PRO A 565 -14.76 27.80 -15.16
N GLN A 566 -14.67 26.54 -15.56
CA GLN A 566 -14.46 26.14 -16.97
C GLN A 566 -15.64 26.51 -17.87
N ASP A 567 -16.84 26.58 -17.30
CA ASP A 567 -18.07 27.02 -17.97
C ASP A 567 -18.04 28.50 -18.37
N ILE A 568 -17.13 29.31 -17.81
CA ILE A 568 -16.91 30.71 -18.19
C ILE A 568 -15.62 30.84 -19.03
N LEU A 569 -14.56 30.19 -18.58
CA LEU A 569 -13.24 30.28 -19.20
C LEU A 569 -13.25 29.79 -20.66
N GLN A 570 -13.85 28.62 -20.91
CA GLN A 570 -13.85 28.00 -22.24
C GLN A 570 -14.68 28.78 -23.27
N PRO A 571 -15.92 29.24 -22.97
CA PRO A 571 -16.68 30.05 -23.93
C PRO A 571 -16.01 31.38 -24.27
N VAL A 572 -15.46 32.09 -23.28
CA VAL A 572 -14.73 33.36 -23.51
C VAL A 572 -13.49 33.12 -24.36
N ALA A 573 -12.73 32.07 -24.06
CA ALA A 573 -11.55 31.69 -24.82
C ALA A 573 -11.88 31.35 -26.28
N ARG A 574 -12.90 30.51 -26.52
CA ARG A 574 -13.35 30.16 -27.86
C ARG A 574 -13.85 31.38 -28.64
N ALA A 575 -14.66 32.23 -28.02
CA ALA A 575 -15.18 33.44 -28.66
C ALA A 575 -14.09 34.45 -29.04
N ARG A 576 -12.97 34.45 -28.31
CA ARG A 576 -11.83 35.34 -28.55
C ARG A 576 -10.62 34.64 -29.19
N GLY A 577 -10.78 33.39 -29.59
CA GLY A 577 -9.77 32.59 -30.28
C GLY A 577 -8.55 32.22 -29.44
N LEU A 578 -8.61 32.16 -28.11
CA LEU A 578 -7.46 31.72 -27.30
C LEU A 578 -7.24 30.21 -27.43
N THR A 579 -6.00 29.80 -27.65
CA THR A 579 -5.61 28.37 -27.70
C THR A 579 -5.22 27.84 -26.32
N LYS A 580 -4.68 28.70 -25.45
CA LYS A 580 -4.32 28.40 -24.05
C LYS A 580 -5.06 29.34 -23.10
N PRO A 581 -6.29 29.01 -22.68
CA PRO A 581 -7.12 29.92 -21.89
C PRO A 581 -6.54 30.26 -20.50
N GLU A 582 -5.75 29.37 -19.91
CA GLU A 582 -5.14 29.52 -18.58
C GLU A 582 -4.15 30.69 -18.52
N ALA A 583 -3.61 31.11 -19.66
CA ALA A 583 -2.72 32.26 -19.77
C ALA A 583 -3.40 33.58 -19.33
N LEU A 584 -4.73 33.66 -19.36
CA LEU A 584 -5.46 34.81 -18.79
C LEU A 584 -5.19 34.99 -17.30
N LEU A 585 -5.05 33.88 -16.57
CA LEU A 585 -4.85 33.85 -15.12
C LEU A 585 -3.38 34.00 -14.72
N GLY A 586 -2.45 33.89 -15.68
CA GLY A 586 -1.02 33.82 -15.41
C GLY A 586 -0.56 32.46 -14.90
N ILE A 587 -1.33 31.40 -15.19
CA ILE A 587 -1.01 30.01 -14.81
C ILE A 587 -0.40 29.32 -16.04
N GLY A 588 0.76 28.68 -15.89
CA GLY A 588 1.42 27.92 -16.97
C GLY A 588 2.18 28.77 -18.00
N GLN A 589 2.59 29.99 -17.63
CA GLN A 589 3.48 30.85 -18.43
C GLN A 589 4.95 30.71 -18.05
#